data_AF-A0A947CTR0-F1
#
_entry.id   AF-A0A947CTR0-F1
#
_cell.length_a   1.000
_cell.length_b   1.000
_cell.length_c   1.000
_cell.angle_alpha   90.00
_cell.angle_beta   90.00
_cell.angle_gamma   90.00
#
_symmetry.space_group_name_H-M   'P 1'
#
loop_
_entity.id
_entity.type
_entity.pdbx_description
1 polymer ?
#
loop_
_entity_poly.entity_id
_entity_poly.type
_entity_poly.pdbx_seq_one_letter_code
_entity_poly.pdbx_strand_id
1 'polypeptide(L)'
;MATSYLSPGVYVEEVSRGSKPIEAVGTNTVGFIGESSKGPLNEPVLITNWSQFVRTFGDFKHCSQHLAHAVYGFFNNGGSRCFVVNCGAPEGATHEGTKKDEKKQEKANAAGRDGLFIGKDGGPGQRTGMRCFDEIDEISIVVAPGQISPAIQDALLSHCETRKDRFAILDSPESIQGSVDRMPRPRDSKYGAYYFPWIQVYDPEKGNIFVAPSGHIAGVYSRVDSERGVHKAPANEIVRGALELKYQISRGEQDILNPKGINAIRKMQGGGIRIWGARTLSTDPEWRYINVRRLFIMVEESIDEGTQWVVFEPNAEDLWARVRASVTNFLITVWR
;
A
#
# COMPACT_ATOMS: atom_id res chain seq x y z
N MET A 1 3.10 9.40 -50.38
CA MET A 1 3.72 9.49 -51.71
C MET A 1 4.76 8.38 -51.81
N ALA A 2 4.75 7.58 -52.87
CA ALA A 2 5.70 6.47 -53.02
C ALA A 2 7.11 7.04 -53.27
N THR A 3 8.03 6.78 -52.36
CA THR A 3 9.45 7.09 -52.51
C THR A 3 10.05 6.14 -53.55
N SER A 4 10.35 6.65 -54.75
CA SER A 4 11.05 5.85 -55.77
C SER A 4 12.55 5.88 -55.49
N TYR A 5 13.12 4.75 -55.10
CA TYR A 5 14.57 4.60 -54.94
C TYR A 5 15.21 4.38 -56.32
N LEU A 6 16.11 5.28 -56.72
CA LEU A 6 16.69 5.35 -58.08
C LEU A 6 18.03 4.60 -58.22
N SER A 7 18.53 3.93 -57.19
CA SER A 7 19.83 3.21 -57.25
C SER A 7 19.84 1.97 -56.35
N PRO A 8 20.49 0.86 -56.74
CA PRO A 8 20.66 -0.29 -55.86
C PRO A 8 21.56 0.07 -54.68
N GLY A 9 21.03 0.09 -53.46
CA GLY A 9 21.76 0.45 -52.24
C GLY A 9 20.96 0.14 -50.97
N VAL A 10 21.61 0.23 -49.81
CA VAL A 10 20.93 0.15 -48.51
C VAL A 10 20.45 1.55 -48.15
N TYR A 11 19.14 1.74 -48.11
CA TYR A 11 18.51 2.97 -47.66
C TYR A 11 18.03 2.79 -46.23
N VAL A 12 18.42 3.72 -45.35
CA VAL A 12 17.90 3.79 -43.98
C VAL A 12 16.77 4.82 -44.01
N GLU A 13 15.54 4.37 -43.78
CA GLU A 13 14.40 5.24 -43.57
C GLU A 13 14.08 5.23 -42.08
N GLU A 14 14.17 6.40 -41.44
CA GLU A 14 13.71 6.57 -40.07
C GLU A 14 12.18 6.65 -40.06
N VAL A 15 11.56 5.48 -40.12
CA VAL A 15 10.14 5.37 -39.80
C VAL A 15 10.01 5.62 -38.31
N SER A 16 9.42 6.76 -37.92
CA SER A 16 8.99 6.99 -36.54
C SER A 16 8.05 5.86 -36.15
N ARG A 17 8.57 4.88 -35.39
CA ARG A 17 7.72 3.89 -34.73
C ARG A 17 6.77 4.67 -33.84
N GLY A 18 5.46 4.44 -33.99
CA GLY A 18 4.45 5.11 -33.17
C GLY A 18 4.78 5.00 -31.68
N SER A 19 4.32 5.96 -30.88
CA SER A 19 4.53 5.95 -29.43
C SER A 19 4.04 4.63 -28.85
N LYS A 20 4.81 4.03 -27.93
CA LYS A 20 4.39 2.82 -27.21
C LYS A 20 3.03 3.11 -26.53
N PRO A 21 2.02 2.24 -26.68
CA PRO A 21 0.76 2.40 -25.96
C PRO A 21 1.01 2.48 -24.45
N ILE A 22 0.30 3.38 -23.77
CA ILE A 22 0.34 3.47 -22.31
C ILE A 22 -0.36 2.23 -21.74
N GLU A 23 0.33 1.54 -20.84
CA GLU A 23 -0.21 0.40 -20.09
C GLU A 23 -0.58 0.84 -18.69
N ALA A 24 -1.62 0.23 -18.12
CA ALA A 24 -2.03 0.53 -16.75
C ALA A 24 -0.99 -0.04 -15.76
N VAL A 25 -0.54 0.78 -14.82
CA VAL A 25 0.38 0.36 -13.76
C VAL A 25 -0.27 -0.61 -12.79
N GLY A 26 0.56 -1.43 -12.13
CA GLY A 26 0.10 -2.40 -11.14
C GLY A 26 -0.37 -1.72 -9.85
N THR A 27 -1.61 -1.97 -9.42
CA THR A 27 -2.19 -1.33 -8.22
C THR A 27 -2.15 -2.19 -6.96
N ASN A 28 -1.51 -3.36 -7.01
CA ASN A 28 -1.56 -4.41 -5.97
C ASN A 28 -0.22 -4.67 -5.24
N THR A 29 0.82 -3.85 -5.44
CA THR A 29 2.08 -3.99 -4.72
C THR A 29 2.00 -3.26 -3.37
N VAL A 30 2.24 -3.97 -2.28
CA VAL A 30 2.16 -3.39 -0.93
C VAL A 30 3.54 -3.21 -0.32
N GLY A 31 3.82 -2.06 0.29
CA GLY A 31 4.96 -1.81 1.16
C GLY A 31 4.56 -2.01 2.62
N PHE A 32 5.11 -3.04 3.27
CA PHE A 32 4.95 -3.31 4.70
C PHE A 32 6.14 -2.78 5.48
N ILE A 33 5.86 -1.97 6.50
CA ILE A 33 6.86 -1.55 7.47
C ILE A 33 6.55 -2.16 8.83
N GLY A 34 7.55 -2.80 9.42
CA GLY A 34 7.38 -3.48 10.70
C GLY A 34 8.70 -3.84 11.34
N GLU A 35 8.61 -4.62 12.41
CA GLU A 35 9.74 -5.04 13.22
C GLU A 35 9.94 -6.55 13.07
N SER A 36 11.19 -6.96 12.89
CA SER A 36 11.61 -8.34 12.99
C SER A 36 13.00 -8.44 13.61
N SER A 37 13.19 -9.49 14.40
CA SER A 37 14.48 -9.87 14.99
C SER A 37 15.45 -10.42 13.93
N LYS A 38 14.96 -10.77 12.74
CA LYS A 38 15.74 -11.37 11.66
C LYS A 38 15.51 -10.63 10.34
N GLY A 39 16.53 -10.62 9.50
CA GLY A 39 16.49 -10.05 8.16
C GLY A 39 17.27 -8.74 8.07
N PRO A 40 17.41 -8.16 6.88
CA PRO A 40 18.20 -6.95 6.70
C PRO A 40 17.45 -5.73 7.29
N LEU A 41 18.18 -4.89 8.01
CA LEU A 41 17.63 -3.68 8.64
C LEU A 41 17.59 -2.51 7.68
N ASN A 42 16.43 -1.84 7.59
CA ASN A 42 16.22 -0.68 6.73
C ASN A 42 16.57 -0.94 5.25
N GLU A 43 16.40 -2.17 4.80
CA GLU A 43 16.54 -2.54 3.40
C GLU A 43 15.22 -3.15 2.93
N PRO A 44 14.60 -2.58 1.88
CA PRO A 44 13.35 -3.10 1.38
C PRO A 44 13.58 -4.39 0.60
N VAL A 45 12.96 -5.49 1.06
CA VAL A 45 13.08 -6.80 0.40
C VAL A 45 11.79 -7.15 -0.30
N LEU A 46 11.87 -7.50 -1.59
CA LEU A 46 10.75 -8.04 -2.36
C LEU A 46 10.42 -9.46 -1.89
N ILE A 47 9.16 -9.64 -1.48
CA ILE A 47 8.58 -10.91 -1.05
C ILE A 47 7.39 -11.24 -1.96
N THR A 48 7.42 -12.44 -2.54
CA THR A 48 6.39 -12.92 -3.49
C THR A 48 5.52 -14.04 -2.94
N ASN A 49 5.89 -14.61 -1.79
CA ASN A 49 5.12 -15.65 -1.12
C ASN A 49 5.51 -15.76 0.37
N TRP A 50 4.66 -16.45 1.13
CA TRP A 50 4.86 -16.67 2.57
C TRP A 50 6.15 -17.42 2.90
N SER A 51 6.51 -18.46 2.14
CA SER A 51 7.74 -19.23 2.40
C SER A 51 9.00 -18.38 2.25
N GLN A 52 9.01 -17.45 1.29
CA GLN A 52 10.08 -16.48 1.12
C GLN A 52 10.15 -15.50 2.31
N PHE A 53 9.00 -15.04 2.81
CA PHE A 53 8.93 -14.20 4.01
C PHE A 53 9.58 -14.89 5.22
N VAL A 54 9.15 -16.13 5.52
CA VAL A 54 9.65 -16.89 6.67
C VAL A 54 11.16 -17.13 6.58
N ARG A 55 11.69 -17.39 5.38
CA ARG A 55 13.12 -17.57 5.18
C ARG A 55 13.92 -16.30 5.51
N THR A 56 13.43 -15.13 5.07
CA THR A 56 14.13 -13.85 5.21
C THR A 56 13.95 -13.22 6.59
N PHE A 57 12.70 -13.04 7.02
CA PHE A 57 12.35 -12.29 8.24
C PHE A 57 11.96 -13.20 9.41
N GLY A 58 11.86 -14.51 9.20
CA GLY A 58 11.45 -15.46 10.22
C GLY A 58 9.93 -15.63 10.29
N ASP A 59 9.51 -16.59 11.12
CA ASP A 59 8.10 -16.90 11.37
C ASP A 59 7.49 -15.98 12.45
N PHE A 60 6.27 -16.27 12.91
CA PHE A 60 5.53 -15.53 13.93
C PHE A 60 6.32 -15.25 15.23
N LYS A 61 7.34 -16.06 15.58
CA LYS A 61 8.24 -15.83 16.74
C LYS A 61 9.16 -14.62 16.61
N HIS A 62 9.65 -14.39 15.40
CA HIS A 62 10.79 -13.49 15.17
C HIS A 62 10.31 -12.07 14.84
N CYS A 63 9.13 -11.97 14.25
CA CYS A 63 8.49 -10.70 13.91
C CYS A 63 7.68 -10.14 15.08
N SER A 64 7.35 -8.85 15.00
CA SER A 64 6.29 -8.30 15.85
C SER A 64 4.98 -9.04 15.62
N GLN A 65 4.11 -9.02 16.64
CA GLN A 65 2.78 -9.66 16.58
C GLN A 65 1.95 -9.20 15.38
N HIS A 66 2.21 -8.01 14.84
CA HIS A 66 1.43 -7.45 13.75
C HIS A 66 2.03 -7.71 12.37
N LEU A 67 3.37 -7.66 12.21
CA LEU A 67 3.99 -7.75 10.89
C LEU A 67 3.78 -9.13 10.23
N ALA A 68 4.13 -10.22 10.92
CA ALA A 68 4.02 -11.56 10.34
C ALA A 68 2.56 -11.92 10.01
N HIS A 69 1.63 -11.63 10.93
CA HIS A 69 0.19 -11.83 10.73
C HIS A 69 -0.39 -10.97 9.61
N ALA A 70 0.09 -9.72 9.45
CA ALA A 70 -0.31 -8.85 8.37
C ALA A 70 0.14 -9.38 7.00
N VAL A 71 1.39 -9.82 6.88
CA VAL A 71 1.93 -10.37 5.63
C VAL A 71 1.30 -11.74 5.30
N TYR A 72 1.09 -12.60 6.30
CA TYR A 72 0.35 -13.85 6.12
C TYR A 72 -1.09 -13.59 5.64
N GLY A 73 -1.78 -12.67 6.31
CA GLY A 73 -3.12 -12.23 5.97
C GLY A 73 -3.22 -11.63 4.57
N PHE A 74 -2.21 -10.86 4.16
CA PHE A 74 -2.08 -10.29 2.82
C PHE A 74 -2.08 -11.39 1.74
N PHE A 75 -1.16 -12.36 1.84
CA PHE A 75 -1.08 -13.46 0.87
C PHE A 75 -2.34 -14.32 0.88
N ASN A 76 -2.89 -14.65 2.05
CA ASN A 76 -4.12 -15.44 2.15
C ASN A 76 -5.35 -14.73 1.55
N ASN A 77 -5.34 -13.39 1.54
CA ASN A 77 -6.40 -12.59 0.95
C ASN A 77 -6.21 -12.31 -0.55
N GLY A 78 -5.19 -12.84 -1.20
CA GLY A 78 -4.97 -12.67 -2.65
C GLY A 78 -3.92 -11.62 -3.01
N GLY A 79 -3.10 -11.21 -2.05
CA GLY A 79 -1.86 -10.47 -2.33
C GLY A 79 -0.87 -11.32 -3.13
N SER A 80 -0.18 -10.70 -4.10
CA SER A 80 0.76 -11.38 -5.01
C SER A 80 2.23 -11.07 -4.69
N ARG A 81 2.54 -9.80 -4.44
CA ARG A 81 3.89 -9.33 -4.11
C ARG A 81 3.85 -8.16 -3.14
N CYS A 82 4.82 -8.11 -2.24
CA CYS A 82 4.99 -6.99 -1.33
C CYS A 82 6.47 -6.72 -1.06
N PHE A 83 6.79 -5.47 -0.71
CA PHE A 83 8.08 -5.10 -0.17
C PHE A 83 7.97 -5.02 1.34
N VAL A 84 8.93 -5.58 2.05
CA VAL A 84 8.98 -5.54 3.52
C VAL A 84 10.23 -4.78 3.94
N VAL A 85 10.05 -3.78 4.79
CA VAL A 85 11.14 -3.05 5.46
C VAL A 85 11.10 -3.40 6.94
N ASN A 86 12.22 -3.90 7.44
CA ASN A 86 12.44 -4.15 8.86
C ASN A 86 13.06 -2.91 9.53
N CYS A 87 12.36 -2.32 10.49
CA CYS A 87 12.80 -1.15 11.25
C CYS A 87 13.66 -1.49 12.47
N GLY A 88 13.76 -2.76 12.85
CA GLY A 88 14.44 -3.17 14.07
C GLY A 88 13.81 -4.41 14.71
N ALA A 89 14.45 -4.88 15.78
CA ALA A 89 13.89 -5.96 16.58
C ALA A 89 12.68 -5.49 17.41
N PRO A 90 11.66 -6.34 17.59
CA PRO A 90 10.53 -6.04 18.46
C PRO A 90 10.97 -5.89 19.93
N GLU A 91 10.12 -5.27 20.76
CA GLU A 91 10.39 -5.03 22.17
C GLU A 91 10.80 -6.30 22.92
N GLY A 92 11.98 -6.27 23.56
CA GLY A 92 12.51 -7.38 24.34
C GLY A 92 13.28 -8.44 23.54
N ALA A 93 13.41 -8.27 22.21
CA ALA A 93 14.24 -9.14 21.37
C ALA A 93 15.50 -8.42 20.88
N THR A 94 16.61 -9.16 20.78
CA THR A 94 17.84 -8.70 20.13
C THR A 94 17.80 -9.04 18.65
N HIS A 95 18.24 -8.11 17.79
CA HIS A 95 18.33 -8.36 16.36
C HIS A 95 19.49 -9.32 16.03
N GLU A 96 19.21 -10.44 15.39
CA GLU A 96 20.22 -11.36 14.86
C GLU A 96 20.68 -10.87 13.48
N GLY A 97 21.67 -9.96 13.47
CA GLY A 97 22.23 -9.34 12.26
C GLY A 97 23.76 -9.36 12.21
N THR A 98 24.35 -8.89 11.11
CA THR A 98 25.81 -8.74 11.02
C THR A 98 26.29 -7.55 11.86
N LYS A 99 27.57 -7.53 12.28
CA LYS A 99 28.16 -6.44 13.12
C LYS A 99 27.98 -5.00 12.59
N LYS A 100 27.60 -4.82 11.31
CA LYS A 100 27.23 -3.52 10.72
C LYS A 100 25.80 -3.08 11.09
N ASP A 101 24.89 -4.03 11.25
CA ASP A 101 23.47 -3.82 11.55
C ASP A 101 23.28 -3.38 13.00
N GLU A 102 24.06 -3.96 13.93
CA GLU A 102 24.08 -3.59 15.35
C GLU A 102 24.44 -2.11 15.57
N LYS A 103 25.42 -1.58 14.82
CA LYS A 103 25.82 -0.15 14.89
C LYS A 103 24.76 0.80 14.31
N LYS A 104 23.98 0.37 13.32
CA LYS A 104 22.84 1.15 12.79
C LYS A 104 21.71 1.21 13.83
N GLN A 105 21.49 0.13 14.57
CA GLN A 105 20.44 0.05 15.59
C GLN A 105 20.76 0.88 16.85
N GLU A 106 22.01 0.87 17.33
CA GLU A 106 22.44 1.74 18.46
C GLU A 106 22.24 3.24 18.19
N LYS A 107 22.42 3.69 16.93
CA LYS A 107 22.17 5.09 16.54
C LYS A 107 20.68 5.41 16.36
N ALA A 108 19.87 4.41 16.01
CA ALA A 108 18.42 4.57 15.79
C ALA A 108 17.63 4.64 17.10
N ASN A 109 18.09 3.94 18.15
CA ASN A 109 17.49 3.95 19.48
C ASN A 109 17.51 5.31 20.22
N ALA A 110 18.23 6.31 19.69
CA ALA A 110 18.22 7.68 20.22
C ALA A 110 16.96 8.48 19.81
N ALA A 111 16.25 8.06 18.76
CA ALA A 111 14.93 8.58 18.41
C ALA A 111 13.89 7.59 18.95
N GLY A 112 12.86 8.07 19.65
CA GLY A 112 11.81 7.20 20.20
C GLY A 112 11.19 6.26 19.15
N ARG A 113 10.45 5.24 19.59
CA ARG A 113 9.88 4.15 18.77
C ARG A 113 9.27 4.63 17.44
N ASP A 114 8.51 5.73 17.45
CA ASP A 114 7.91 6.32 16.25
C ASP A 114 8.95 6.73 15.19
N GLY A 115 10.12 7.21 15.62
CA GLY A 115 11.23 7.58 14.75
C GLY A 115 11.85 6.41 13.97
N LEU A 116 11.72 5.17 14.46
CA LEU A 116 12.14 3.97 13.73
C LEU A 116 11.27 3.71 12.50
N PHE A 117 9.95 3.90 12.65
CA PHE A 117 8.98 3.72 11.58
C PHE A 117 8.99 4.89 10.60
N ILE A 118 9.00 6.13 11.10
CA ILE A 118 9.05 7.33 10.25
C ILE A 118 10.37 7.36 9.46
N GLY A 119 11.48 7.03 10.14
CA GLY A 119 12.80 6.98 9.56
C GLY A 119 13.36 8.35 9.16
N LYS A 120 14.52 8.34 8.50
CA LYS A 120 15.22 9.53 8.03
C LYS A 120 15.70 9.33 6.59
N ASP A 121 15.70 10.41 5.82
CA ASP A 121 16.36 10.43 4.52
C ASP A 121 17.83 10.82 4.71
N GLY A 122 18.72 9.83 4.68
CA GLY A 122 20.17 10.02 4.71
C GLY A 122 20.81 10.12 3.33
N GLY A 123 20.00 10.16 2.26
CA GLY A 123 20.46 10.02 0.87
C GLY A 123 20.40 8.56 0.37
N PRO A 124 20.77 8.33 -0.91
CA PRO A 124 20.66 7.02 -1.56
C PRO A 124 21.35 5.90 -0.76
N GLY A 125 20.62 4.82 -0.46
CA GLY A 125 21.13 3.68 0.30
C GLY A 125 21.39 3.93 1.80
N GLN A 126 21.05 5.12 2.32
CA GLN A 126 21.14 5.47 3.75
C GLN A 126 19.78 5.87 4.33
N ARG A 127 18.69 5.56 3.62
CA ARG A 127 17.32 5.78 4.09
C ARG A 127 16.95 4.76 5.16
N THR A 128 16.11 5.18 6.08
CA THR A 128 15.60 4.29 7.16
C THR A 128 14.09 4.37 7.25
N GLY A 129 13.48 3.37 7.89
CA GLY A 129 12.04 3.29 8.08
C GLY A 129 11.27 3.43 6.77
N MET A 130 10.21 4.25 6.79
CA MET A 130 9.33 4.44 5.63
C MET A 130 10.03 5.09 4.45
N ARG A 131 11.09 5.88 4.68
CA ARG A 131 11.88 6.50 3.62
C ARG A 131 12.57 5.49 2.72
N CYS A 132 12.75 4.24 3.16
CA CYS A 132 13.25 3.17 2.30
C CYS A 132 12.34 2.92 1.09
N PHE A 133 11.04 3.22 1.21
CA PHE A 133 10.10 3.07 0.10
C PHE A 133 10.23 4.15 -0.96
N ASP A 134 10.92 5.28 -0.70
CA ASP A 134 11.10 6.35 -1.68
C ASP A 134 11.89 5.89 -2.92
N GLU A 135 12.66 4.80 -2.81
CA GLU A 135 13.48 4.22 -3.88
C GLU A 135 12.73 3.19 -4.74
N ILE A 136 11.49 2.84 -4.40
CA ILE A 136 10.75 1.74 -5.04
C ILE A 136 9.44 2.26 -5.58
N ASP A 137 9.41 2.57 -6.87
CA ASP A 137 8.25 3.17 -7.53
C ASP A 137 7.07 2.19 -7.64
N GLU A 138 7.31 0.87 -7.66
CA GLU A 138 6.22 -0.10 -7.87
C GLU A 138 5.23 -0.23 -6.71
N ILE A 139 5.49 0.40 -5.56
CA ILE A 139 4.62 0.34 -4.37
C ILE A 139 3.40 1.23 -4.56
N SER A 140 2.21 0.62 -4.62
CA SER A 140 0.94 1.32 -4.76
C SER A 140 0.17 1.47 -3.43
N ILE A 141 0.50 0.66 -2.43
CA ILE A 141 -0.15 0.66 -1.11
C ILE A 141 0.92 0.64 -0.02
N VAL A 142 0.78 1.46 1.03
CA VAL A 142 1.71 1.47 2.17
C VAL A 142 0.98 1.15 3.47
N VAL A 143 1.58 0.29 4.28
CA VAL A 143 0.98 -0.22 5.53
C VAL A 143 2.03 -0.33 6.63
N ALA A 144 1.71 0.18 7.82
CA ALA A 144 2.45 -0.06 9.07
C ALA A 144 1.57 -0.83 10.07
N PRO A 145 1.54 -2.18 10.01
CA PRO A 145 0.58 -2.96 10.77
C PRO A 145 0.66 -2.73 12.28
N GLY A 146 -0.47 -2.38 12.89
CA GLY A 146 -0.58 -2.17 14.34
C GLY A 146 0.06 -0.89 14.85
N GLN A 147 0.59 -0.03 13.97
CA GLN A 147 1.11 1.28 14.37
C GLN A 147 -0.04 2.30 14.45
N ILE A 148 -0.45 2.60 15.69
CA ILE A 148 -1.56 3.50 15.99
C ILE A 148 -1.13 4.90 16.45
N SER A 149 0.18 5.16 16.56
CA SER A 149 0.68 6.48 16.92
C SER A 149 0.26 7.51 15.86
N PRO A 150 -0.34 8.65 16.26
CA PRO A 150 -0.69 9.72 15.34
C PRO A 150 0.51 10.21 14.50
N ALA A 151 1.72 10.20 15.06
CA ALA A 151 2.93 10.62 14.35
C ALA A 151 3.28 9.67 13.19
N ILE A 152 3.17 8.35 13.40
CA ILE A 152 3.43 7.35 12.34
C ILE A 152 2.33 7.42 11.27
N GLN A 153 1.07 7.55 11.68
CA GLN A 153 -0.05 7.65 10.75
C GLN A 153 0.02 8.92 9.91
N ASP A 154 0.38 10.05 10.52
CA ASP A 154 0.61 11.31 9.80
C ASP A 154 1.77 11.20 8.82
N ALA A 155 2.86 10.53 9.20
CA ALA A 155 3.98 10.28 8.30
C ALA A 155 3.58 9.39 7.11
N LEU A 156 2.78 8.34 7.32
CA LEU A 156 2.26 7.49 6.24
C LEU A 156 1.42 8.28 5.23
N LEU A 157 0.51 9.12 5.74
CA LEU A 157 -0.33 9.97 4.89
C LEU A 157 0.51 11.00 4.13
N SER A 158 1.47 11.63 4.81
CA SER A 158 2.35 12.62 4.21
C SER A 158 3.26 12.01 3.13
N HIS A 159 3.74 10.78 3.35
CA HIS A 159 4.47 9.99 2.35
C HIS A 159 3.63 9.79 1.09
N CYS A 160 2.40 9.28 1.25
CA CYS A 160 1.50 9.03 0.13
C CYS A 160 1.07 10.32 -0.58
N GLU A 161 0.86 11.41 0.14
CA GLU A 161 0.53 12.73 -0.44
C GLU A 161 1.69 13.35 -1.22
N THR A 162 2.92 13.16 -0.75
CA THR A 162 4.13 13.67 -1.43
C THR A 162 4.38 12.90 -2.72
N ARG A 163 4.31 11.57 -2.64
CA ARG A 163 4.59 10.67 -3.75
C ARG A 163 3.45 10.58 -4.77
N LYS A 164 2.19 10.73 -4.35
CA LYS A 164 0.93 10.74 -5.15
C LYS A 164 0.59 9.44 -5.90
N ASP A 165 1.53 8.53 -6.04
CA ASP A 165 1.42 7.19 -6.66
C ASP A 165 0.96 6.10 -5.65
N ARG A 166 0.78 6.42 -4.36
CA ARG A 166 0.48 5.44 -3.30
C ARG A 166 -0.72 5.76 -2.44
N PHE A 167 -1.25 4.73 -1.78
CA PHE A 167 -2.37 4.83 -0.87
C PHE A 167 -2.08 4.16 0.49
N ALA A 168 -2.32 4.85 1.60
CA ALA A 168 -2.11 4.35 2.95
C ALA A 168 -3.31 3.56 3.47
N ILE A 169 -3.07 2.41 4.11
CA ILE A 169 -4.08 1.71 4.91
C ILE A 169 -3.66 1.79 6.37
N LEU A 170 -4.52 2.41 7.17
CA LEU A 170 -4.28 2.74 8.57
C LEU A 170 -5.21 1.91 9.48
N ASP A 171 -4.69 1.61 10.67
CA ASP A 171 -5.39 0.83 11.69
C ASP A 171 -5.92 1.73 12.81
N SER A 172 -7.09 1.39 13.32
CA SER A 172 -7.61 1.95 14.56
C SER A 172 -6.89 1.42 15.80
N PRO A 173 -7.03 2.05 16.98
CA PRO A 173 -6.73 1.41 18.25
C PRO A 173 -7.43 0.05 18.39
N GLU A 174 -6.77 -0.91 19.04
CA GLU A 174 -7.36 -2.23 19.32
C GLU A 174 -8.56 -2.10 20.26
N SER A 175 -8.43 -1.24 21.27
CA SER A 175 -9.46 -1.03 22.30
C SER A 175 -10.00 0.39 22.28
N ILE A 176 -11.30 0.53 22.45
CA ILE A 176 -11.96 1.84 22.54
C ILE A 176 -12.16 2.26 24.00
N GLN A 177 -11.90 3.53 24.30
CA GLN A 177 -12.25 4.13 25.60
C GLN A 177 -13.64 4.76 25.50
N GLY A 178 -14.67 3.97 25.83
CA GLY A 178 -16.07 4.38 25.76
C GLY A 178 -16.75 3.96 24.46
N SER A 179 -17.48 4.88 23.83
CA SER A 179 -18.28 4.61 22.63
C SER A 179 -17.55 4.99 21.34
N VAL A 180 -18.03 4.48 20.21
CA VAL A 180 -17.46 4.65 18.86
C VAL A 180 -17.39 6.13 18.41
N ASP A 181 -18.18 7.01 19.02
CA ASP A 181 -18.15 8.46 18.82
C ASP A 181 -16.85 9.11 19.33
N ARG A 182 -16.07 8.43 20.17
CA ARG A 182 -14.77 8.91 20.67
C ARG A 182 -13.58 8.35 19.93
N MET A 183 -13.81 7.52 18.90
CA MET A 183 -12.73 6.96 18.10
C MET A 183 -11.85 8.09 17.53
N PRO A 184 -10.52 8.05 17.73
CA PRO A 184 -9.62 9.03 17.12
C PRO A 184 -9.76 8.95 15.61
N ARG A 185 -9.81 10.12 14.98
CA ARG A 185 -9.77 10.25 13.52
C ARG A 185 -8.37 10.74 13.15
N PRO A 186 -7.65 10.03 12.25
CA PRO A 186 -6.44 10.57 11.64
C PRO A 186 -6.73 11.90 10.95
N ARG A 187 -5.67 12.64 10.58
CA ARG A 187 -5.85 13.88 9.83
C ARG A 187 -6.56 13.65 8.50
N ASP A 188 -7.14 14.71 7.96
CA ASP A 188 -7.78 14.68 6.66
C ASP A 188 -6.77 14.33 5.56
N SER A 189 -7.11 13.36 4.71
CA SER A 189 -6.31 12.99 3.56
C SER A 189 -7.13 12.18 2.56
N LYS A 190 -6.97 12.47 1.27
CA LYS A 190 -7.52 11.63 0.21
C LYS A 190 -6.72 10.36 -0.04
N TYR A 191 -5.46 10.28 0.40
CA TYR A 191 -4.55 9.17 0.13
C TYR A 191 -4.53 8.09 1.22
N GLY A 192 -5.53 8.07 2.11
CA GLY A 192 -5.58 7.10 3.18
C GLY A 192 -6.98 6.56 3.47
N ALA A 193 -7.02 5.33 3.98
CA ALA A 193 -8.22 4.72 4.53
C ALA A 193 -7.94 4.18 5.94
N TYR A 194 -8.94 4.24 6.80
CA TYR A 194 -8.85 3.84 8.20
C TYR A 194 -9.83 2.71 8.51
N TYR A 195 -9.38 1.65 9.17
CA TYR A 195 -10.16 0.43 9.39
C TYR A 195 -10.34 0.11 10.88
N PHE A 196 -11.55 -0.27 11.24
CA PHE A 196 -11.96 -0.72 12.58
C PHE A 196 -13.02 -1.83 12.44
N PRO A 197 -13.09 -2.85 13.31
CA PRO A 197 -12.21 -3.15 14.43
C PRO A 197 -11.11 -4.14 14.06
N TRP A 198 -10.30 -4.51 15.05
CA TRP A 198 -9.31 -5.55 14.92
C TRP A 198 -9.95 -6.91 14.71
N ILE A 199 -9.26 -7.78 13.96
CA ILE A 199 -9.73 -9.10 13.58
C ILE A 199 -9.02 -10.17 14.41
N GLN A 200 -9.73 -11.24 14.75
CA GLN A 200 -9.15 -12.39 15.42
C GLN A 200 -8.62 -13.38 14.38
N VAL A 201 -7.40 -13.85 14.57
CA VAL A 201 -6.74 -14.86 13.73
C VAL A 201 -6.15 -15.96 14.62
N TYR A 202 -5.91 -17.14 14.04
CA TYR A 202 -5.23 -18.22 14.74
C TYR A 202 -3.70 -18.05 14.61
N ASP A 203 -3.04 -17.91 15.76
CA ASP A 203 -1.59 -17.97 15.90
C ASP A 203 -1.20 -19.39 16.35
N PRO A 204 -0.27 -20.07 15.65
CA PRO A 204 0.14 -21.43 16.01
C PRO A 204 0.70 -21.60 17.44
N GLU A 205 1.15 -20.52 18.07
CA GLU A 205 1.80 -20.56 19.39
C GLU A 205 0.92 -19.97 20.48
N LYS A 206 0.26 -18.85 20.19
CA LYS A 206 -0.57 -18.11 21.15
C LYS A 206 -2.05 -18.47 21.06
N GLY A 207 -2.45 -19.27 20.07
CA GLY A 207 -3.84 -19.57 19.78
C GLY A 207 -4.55 -18.36 19.16
N ASN A 208 -5.82 -18.15 19.51
CA ASN A 208 -6.59 -17.07 18.90
C ASN A 208 -6.20 -15.70 19.46
N ILE A 209 -5.60 -14.84 18.63
CA ILE A 209 -5.18 -13.50 18.99
C ILE A 209 -5.84 -12.44 18.12
N PHE A 210 -5.92 -11.19 18.61
CA PHE A 210 -6.35 -10.06 17.80
C PHE A 210 -5.16 -9.40 17.12
N VAL A 211 -5.32 -9.08 15.84
CA VAL A 211 -4.32 -8.42 15.01
C VAL A 211 -4.93 -7.24 14.26
N ALA A 212 -4.07 -6.30 13.91
CA ALA A 212 -4.44 -5.14 13.13
C ALA A 212 -4.92 -5.56 11.73
N PRO A 213 -6.04 -5.00 11.22
CA PRO A 213 -6.65 -5.47 9.99
C PRO A 213 -5.88 -5.08 8.72
N SER A 214 -5.09 -4.01 8.75
CA SER A 214 -4.50 -3.37 7.55
C SER A 214 -3.83 -4.33 6.57
N GLY A 215 -3.05 -5.32 7.03
CA GLY A 215 -2.43 -6.30 6.13
C GLY A 215 -3.42 -7.21 5.41
N HIS A 216 -4.47 -7.65 6.11
CA HIS A 216 -5.53 -8.45 5.50
C HIS A 216 -6.34 -7.61 4.49
N ILE A 217 -6.60 -6.36 4.84
CA ILE A 217 -7.30 -5.41 3.96
C ILE A 217 -6.48 -5.11 2.71
N ALA A 218 -5.16 -4.94 2.82
CA ALA A 218 -4.27 -4.77 1.68
C ALA A 218 -4.31 -5.97 0.73
N GLY A 219 -4.44 -7.19 1.28
CA GLY A 219 -4.65 -8.41 0.50
C GLY A 219 -6.00 -8.40 -0.22
N VAL A 220 -7.06 -7.95 0.46
CA VAL A 220 -8.39 -7.80 -0.16
C VAL A 220 -8.37 -6.76 -1.29
N TYR A 221 -7.67 -5.63 -1.12
CA TYR A 221 -7.48 -4.65 -2.19
C TYR A 221 -6.82 -5.30 -3.40
N SER A 222 -5.72 -6.01 -3.17
CA SER A 222 -4.96 -6.70 -4.22
C SER A 222 -5.82 -7.71 -4.99
N ARG A 223 -6.67 -8.45 -4.27
CA ARG A 223 -7.61 -9.41 -4.86
C ARG A 223 -8.68 -8.72 -5.68
N VAL A 224 -9.35 -7.71 -5.13
CA VAL A 224 -10.40 -6.97 -5.85
C VAL A 224 -9.85 -6.31 -7.10
N ASP A 225 -8.67 -5.70 -7.02
CA ASP A 225 -8.02 -5.08 -8.15
C ASP A 225 -7.71 -6.09 -9.26
N SER A 226 -7.23 -7.28 -8.89
CA SER A 226 -6.88 -8.33 -9.85
C SER A 226 -8.13 -9.00 -10.48
N GLU A 227 -9.22 -9.14 -9.71
CA GLU A 227 -10.44 -9.81 -10.17
C GLU A 227 -11.42 -8.87 -10.87
N ARG A 228 -11.47 -7.60 -10.48
CA ARG A 228 -12.51 -6.63 -10.88
C ARG A 228 -11.96 -5.28 -11.34
N GLY A 229 -10.69 -4.98 -11.08
CA GLY A 229 -10.08 -3.69 -11.37
C GLY A 229 -10.23 -2.67 -10.23
N VAL A 230 -9.32 -1.70 -10.21
CA VAL A 230 -9.19 -0.68 -9.15
C VAL A 230 -10.43 0.23 -8.99
N HIS A 231 -11.25 0.34 -10.05
CA HIS A 231 -12.49 1.12 -10.03
C HIS A 231 -13.57 0.49 -9.14
N LYS A 232 -13.46 -0.79 -8.78
CA LYS A 232 -14.39 -1.46 -7.88
C LYS A 232 -14.03 -1.15 -6.42
N ALA A 233 -15.03 -0.68 -5.66
CA ALA A 233 -14.88 -0.48 -4.22
C ALA A 233 -14.52 -1.80 -3.49
N PRO A 234 -13.46 -1.82 -2.65
CA PRO A 234 -13.06 -3.00 -1.86
C PRO A 234 -13.93 -3.14 -0.59
N ALA A 235 -15.25 -3.17 -0.79
CA ALA A 235 -16.26 -3.35 0.25
C ALA A 235 -17.23 -4.47 -0.16
N ASN A 236 -17.92 -5.02 0.85
CA ASN A 236 -18.69 -6.27 0.77
C ASN A 236 -17.83 -7.51 0.48
N GLU A 237 -16.52 -7.42 0.74
CA GLU A 237 -15.56 -8.49 0.51
C GLU A 237 -15.27 -9.27 1.79
N ILE A 238 -15.12 -10.59 1.66
CA ILE A 238 -14.79 -11.46 2.79
C ILE A 238 -13.31 -11.30 3.15
N VAL A 239 -13.04 -11.17 4.45
CA VAL A 239 -11.68 -11.19 5.00
C VAL A 239 -11.31 -12.66 5.30
N ARG A 240 -10.52 -13.28 4.42
CA ARG A 240 -10.08 -14.67 4.57
C ARG A 240 -9.13 -14.79 5.75
N GLY A 241 -9.30 -15.86 6.54
CA GLY A 241 -8.50 -16.12 7.74
C GLY A 241 -8.96 -15.41 9.01
N ALA A 242 -9.91 -14.46 8.91
CA ALA A 242 -10.51 -13.83 10.09
C ALA A 242 -11.56 -14.77 10.72
N LEU A 243 -11.40 -15.03 12.02
CA LEU A 243 -12.26 -15.91 12.81
C LEU A 243 -13.38 -15.15 13.52
N GLU A 244 -13.02 -14.02 14.12
CA GLU A 244 -13.93 -13.16 14.90
C GLU A 244 -13.52 -11.69 14.80
N LEU A 245 -14.35 -10.79 15.33
CA LEU A 245 -14.04 -9.37 15.47
C LEU A 245 -13.93 -8.99 16.94
N LYS A 246 -13.00 -8.08 17.28
CA LYS A 246 -12.85 -7.58 18.65
C LYS A 246 -14.14 -6.93 19.16
N TYR A 247 -14.79 -6.18 18.27
CA TYR A 247 -16.06 -5.51 18.53
C TYR A 247 -17.05 -5.86 17.42
N GLN A 248 -18.30 -6.15 17.81
CA GLN A 248 -19.39 -6.34 16.86
C GLN A 248 -20.07 -5.00 16.62
N ILE A 249 -19.89 -4.43 15.43
CA ILE A 249 -20.43 -3.12 15.09
C ILE A 249 -21.88 -3.26 14.62
N SER A 250 -22.79 -2.62 15.33
CA SER A 250 -24.20 -2.48 14.98
C SER A 250 -24.41 -1.49 13.81
N ARG A 251 -25.62 -1.45 13.25
CA ARG A 251 -25.95 -0.47 12.19
C ARG A 251 -25.84 0.98 12.69
N GLY A 252 -26.37 1.27 13.89
CA GLY A 252 -26.34 2.62 14.45
C GLY A 252 -24.92 3.12 14.75
N GLU A 253 -24.04 2.25 15.27
CA GLU A 253 -22.63 2.59 15.46
C GLU A 253 -21.91 2.82 14.14
N GLN A 254 -22.24 2.05 13.10
CA GLN A 254 -21.70 2.27 11.77
C GLN A 254 -22.11 3.64 11.20
N ASP A 255 -23.34 4.08 11.43
CA ASP A 255 -23.81 5.40 10.99
C ASP A 255 -23.04 6.55 11.68
N ILE A 256 -22.46 6.30 12.85
CA ILE A 256 -21.56 7.24 13.55
C ILE A 256 -20.14 7.19 12.97
N LEU A 257 -19.63 6.01 12.60
CA LEU A 257 -18.28 5.82 12.05
C LEU A 257 -18.13 6.33 10.61
N ASN A 258 -19.20 6.20 9.83
CA ASN A 258 -19.25 6.51 8.41
C ASN A 258 -18.87 7.99 8.07
N PRO A 259 -19.46 9.02 8.72
CA PRO A 259 -19.07 10.41 8.51
C PRO A 259 -17.62 10.74 8.90
N LYS A 260 -17.00 9.92 9.75
CA LYS A 260 -15.60 10.08 10.16
C LYS A 260 -14.61 9.44 9.19
N GLY A 261 -15.08 8.81 8.12
CA GLY A 261 -14.22 8.08 7.17
C GLY A 261 -13.66 6.77 7.72
N ILE A 262 -14.28 6.21 8.78
CA ILE A 262 -13.84 4.96 9.40
C ILE A 262 -14.58 3.79 8.77
N ASN A 263 -13.82 2.89 8.14
CA ASN A 263 -14.37 1.73 7.46
C ASN A 263 -14.57 0.58 8.44
N ALA A 264 -15.84 0.25 8.70
CA ALA A 264 -16.23 -0.84 9.58
C ALA A 264 -15.97 -2.21 8.93
N ILE A 265 -15.42 -3.16 9.69
CA ILE A 265 -15.42 -4.59 9.38
C ILE A 265 -16.52 -5.23 10.24
N ARG A 266 -17.37 -6.05 9.62
CA ARG A 266 -18.59 -6.58 10.26
C ARG A 266 -18.74 -8.06 10.03
N LYS A 267 -19.23 -8.77 11.04
CA LYS A 267 -19.67 -10.16 10.91
C LYS A 267 -21.11 -10.18 10.40
N MET A 268 -21.29 -10.73 9.20
CA MET A 268 -22.61 -10.90 8.60
C MET A 268 -23.15 -12.29 8.92
N GLN A 269 -24.44 -12.38 9.28
CA GLN A 269 -25.10 -13.65 9.54
C GLN A 269 -25.08 -14.50 8.26
N GLY A 270 -24.39 -15.64 8.28
CA GLY A 270 -24.16 -16.51 7.10
C GLY A 270 -23.21 -15.95 6.04
N GLY A 271 -22.74 -14.71 6.17
CA GLY A 271 -21.91 -14.02 5.16
C GLY A 271 -20.42 -13.93 5.51
N GLY A 272 -20.00 -14.43 6.68
CA GLY A 272 -18.64 -14.32 7.18
C GLY A 272 -18.28 -12.90 7.64
N ILE A 273 -16.99 -12.68 7.94
CA ILE A 273 -16.45 -11.36 8.29
C ILE A 273 -16.17 -10.59 6.99
N ARG A 274 -16.77 -9.40 6.84
CA ARG A 274 -16.70 -8.59 5.63
C ARG A 274 -16.29 -7.16 5.89
N ILE A 275 -15.60 -6.58 4.91
CA ILE A 275 -15.38 -5.14 4.86
C ILE A 275 -16.70 -4.45 4.53
N TRP A 276 -17.11 -3.47 5.33
CA TRP A 276 -18.40 -2.80 5.21
C TRP A 276 -18.26 -1.27 5.16
N GLY A 277 -17.22 -0.82 4.45
CA GLY A 277 -16.93 0.59 4.17
C GLY A 277 -15.87 0.72 3.08
N ALA A 278 -15.96 1.78 2.27
CA ALA A 278 -14.98 2.12 1.23
C ALA A 278 -14.73 3.63 1.16
N ARG A 279 -14.72 4.31 2.31
CA ARG A 279 -14.43 5.74 2.41
C ARG A 279 -12.94 6.00 2.65
N THR A 280 -12.44 7.07 2.05
CA THR A 280 -11.14 7.64 2.41
C THR A 280 -11.27 8.46 3.70
N LEU A 281 -10.16 9.01 4.18
CA LEU A 281 -10.14 9.97 5.28
C LEU A 281 -10.59 11.37 4.87
N SER A 282 -10.81 11.64 3.58
CA SER A 282 -11.09 12.97 3.02
C SER A 282 -12.46 13.52 3.42
N THR A 283 -12.48 14.79 3.80
CA THR A 283 -13.70 15.59 3.96
C THR A 283 -14.26 16.08 2.64
N ASP A 284 -13.44 16.16 1.59
CA ASP A 284 -13.86 16.51 0.24
C ASP A 284 -14.80 15.42 -0.34
N PRO A 285 -16.05 15.76 -0.72
CA PRO A 285 -16.98 14.84 -1.34
C PRO A 285 -16.48 14.18 -2.64
N GLU A 286 -15.64 14.85 -3.42
CA GLU A 286 -15.09 14.29 -4.68
C GLU A 286 -14.17 13.10 -4.41
N TRP A 287 -13.40 13.18 -3.33
CA TRP A 287 -12.43 12.16 -2.93
C TRP A 287 -12.94 11.23 -1.82
N ARG A 288 -14.25 11.21 -1.58
CA ARG A 288 -14.89 10.44 -0.49
C ARG A 288 -14.60 8.94 -0.57
N TYR A 289 -14.48 8.37 -1.77
CA TYR A 289 -14.43 6.92 -1.97
C TYR A 289 -13.05 6.41 -2.39
N ILE A 290 -12.67 5.27 -1.81
CA ILE A 290 -11.36 4.64 -2.01
C ILE A 290 -11.13 4.28 -3.47
N ASN A 291 -12.10 3.64 -4.13
CA ASN A 291 -11.96 3.25 -5.53
C ASN A 291 -11.85 4.44 -6.47
N VAL A 292 -12.50 5.57 -6.15
CA VAL A 292 -12.36 6.80 -6.94
C VAL A 292 -10.93 7.31 -6.81
N ARG A 293 -10.42 7.51 -5.60
CA ARG A 293 -9.04 7.99 -5.43
C ARG A 293 -8.02 7.03 -6.05
N ARG A 294 -8.13 5.72 -5.79
CA ARG A 294 -7.18 4.73 -6.31
C ARG A 294 -7.23 4.59 -7.83
N LEU A 295 -8.40 4.78 -8.45
CA LEU A 295 -8.50 4.86 -9.90
C LEU A 295 -7.71 6.06 -10.45
N PHE A 296 -7.86 7.23 -9.83
CA PHE A 296 -7.11 8.42 -10.25
C PHE A 296 -5.61 8.27 -10.02
N ILE A 297 -5.17 7.65 -8.91
CA ILE A 297 -3.76 7.33 -8.69
C ILE A 297 -3.22 6.47 -9.84
N MET A 298 -3.92 5.37 -10.19
CA MET A 298 -3.50 4.50 -11.29
C MET A 298 -3.46 5.23 -12.62
N VAL A 299 -4.45 6.06 -12.94
CA VAL A 299 -4.52 6.82 -14.19
C VAL A 299 -3.42 7.87 -14.27
N GLU A 300 -3.22 8.65 -13.20
CA GLU A 300 -2.16 9.67 -13.11
C GLU A 300 -0.77 9.02 -13.30
N GLU A 301 -0.50 7.93 -12.59
CA GLU A 301 0.79 7.23 -12.66
C GLU A 301 1.03 6.56 -14.01
N SER A 302 0.02 5.90 -14.58
CA SER A 302 0.15 5.27 -15.91
C SER A 302 0.43 6.31 -16.99
N ILE A 303 -0.20 7.49 -16.89
CA ILE A 303 0.06 8.57 -17.83
C ILE A 303 1.48 9.12 -17.63
N ASP A 304 1.94 9.29 -16.39
CA ASP A 304 3.28 9.77 -16.12
C ASP A 304 4.35 8.81 -16.68
N GLU A 305 4.31 7.52 -16.31
CA GLU A 305 5.24 6.50 -16.83
C GLU A 305 5.14 6.38 -18.37
N GLY A 306 3.92 6.37 -18.89
CA GLY A 306 3.63 6.22 -20.31
C GLY A 306 3.99 7.44 -21.17
N THR A 307 4.25 8.60 -20.56
CA THR A 307 4.65 9.83 -21.26
C THR A 307 6.09 10.26 -20.99
N GLN A 308 6.90 9.45 -20.30
CA GLN A 308 8.33 9.74 -20.08
C GLN A 308 9.13 9.94 -21.38
N TRP A 309 8.73 9.32 -22.50
CA TRP A 309 9.38 9.51 -23.81
C TRP A 309 9.27 10.94 -24.36
N VAL A 310 8.36 11.76 -23.82
CA VAL A 310 8.14 13.15 -24.22
C VAL A 310 9.27 14.06 -23.70
N VAL A 311 9.97 13.63 -22.66
CA VAL A 311 11.03 14.42 -22.03
C VAL A 311 12.18 14.61 -23.02
N PHE A 312 12.59 15.86 -23.22
CA PHE A 312 13.61 16.30 -24.19
C PHE A 312 13.22 16.23 -25.68
N GLU A 313 11.96 15.95 -26.01
CA GLU A 313 11.45 16.10 -27.38
C GLU A 313 11.24 17.59 -27.76
N PRO A 314 11.33 17.95 -29.06
CA PRO A 314 11.04 19.31 -29.51
C PRO A 314 9.61 19.73 -29.18
N ASN A 315 9.47 20.87 -28.48
CA ASN A 315 8.17 21.41 -28.08
C ASN A 315 7.44 22.03 -29.28
N ALA A 316 6.75 21.20 -30.06
CA ALA A 316 6.01 21.58 -31.26
C ALA A 316 4.63 20.90 -31.32
N GLU A 317 3.75 21.39 -32.22
CA GLU A 317 2.37 20.89 -32.34
C GLU A 317 2.28 19.38 -32.61
N ASP A 318 3.23 18.83 -33.37
CA ASP A 318 3.32 17.39 -33.64
C ASP A 318 3.48 16.57 -32.37
N LEU A 319 4.31 17.04 -31.42
CA LEU A 319 4.49 16.39 -30.12
C LEU A 319 3.19 16.43 -29.33
N TRP A 320 2.53 17.59 -29.26
CA TRP A 320 1.26 17.74 -28.55
C TRP A 320 0.15 16.87 -29.12
N ALA A 321 0.12 16.69 -30.45
CA ALA A 321 -0.82 15.79 -31.10
C ALA A 321 -0.55 14.32 -30.72
N ARG A 322 0.72 13.88 -30.70
CA ARG A 322 1.10 12.52 -30.28
C ARG A 322 0.76 12.24 -28.82
N VAL A 323 1.06 13.18 -27.92
CA VAL A 323 0.72 13.05 -26.50
C VAL A 323 -0.79 12.95 -26.30
N ARG A 324 -1.57 13.85 -26.93
CA ARG A 324 -3.04 13.79 -26.89
C ARG A 324 -3.56 12.45 -27.39
N ALA A 325 -3.08 11.97 -28.53
CA ALA A 325 -3.51 10.69 -29.08
C ALA A 325 -3.20 9.52 -28.13
N SER A 326 -2.00 9.49 -27.55
CA SER A 326 -1.58 8.44 -26.60
C SER A 326 -2.46 8.41 -25.35
N VAL A 327 -2.64 9.57 -24.71
CA VAL A 327 -3.47 9.70 -23.49
C VAL A 327 -4.95 9.41 -23.81
N THR A 328 -5.48 9.92 -24.92
CA THR A 328 -6.86 9.62 -25.34
C THR A 328 -7.06 8.11 -25.56
N ASN A 329 -6.14 7.44 -26.23
CA ASN A 329 -6.24 5.99 -26.46
C ASN A 329 -6.22 5.21 -25.15
N PHE A 330 -5.36 5.58 -24.19
CA PHE A 330 -5.34 4.97 -22.87
C PHE A 330 -6.65 5.17 -22.11
N LEU A 331 -7.16 6.40 -22.05
CA LEU A 331 -8.42 6.70 -21.36
C LEU A 331 -9.62 6.01 -22.00
N ILE A 332 -9.60 5.79 -23.33
CA ILE A 332 -10.62 4.98 -24.01
C ILE A 332 -10.54 3.52 -23.56
N THR A 333 -9.34 2.96 -23.39
CA THR A 333 -9.18 1.60 -22.84
C THR A 333 -9.68 1.51 -21.40
N VAL A 334 -9.43 2.53 -20.57
CA VAL A 334 -9.93 2.57 -19.18
C VAL A 334 -11.46 2.71 -19.13
N TRP A 335 -12.07 3.37 -20.11
CA TRP A 335 -13.52 3.56 -20.19
C TRP A 335 -14.30 2.30 -20.63
N ARG A 336 -13.67 1.44 -21.44
CA ARG A 336 -14.26 0.20 -21.98
C ARG A 336 -14.33 -0.91 -20.93
#